data_AF-A0A3D3EV97-F1
#
_entry.id   AF-A0A3D3EV97-F1
#
_cell.length_a   1.000
_cell.length_b   1.000
_cell.length_c   1.000
_cell.angle_alpha   90.00
_cell.angle_beta   90.00
_cell.angle_gamma   90.00
#
_symmetry.space_group_name_H-M   'P 1'
#
loop_
_entity.id
_entity.type
_entity.pdbx_description
1 polymer ?
#
loop_
_entity_poly.entity_id
_entity_poly.type
_entity_poly.pdbx_seq_one_letter_code
_entity_poly.pdbx_strand_id
1 'polypeptide(L)'
;MTIRKLSWLPAAIIMIIIFLFSAKPAVSSAESSRTIANAVLNIAENFMDPAQWQEDRDNVLDTVDHIVRKTAHFMEYAILASAIELHYWITKRKGIRFILLSILFSFLYAATDEFHQLFVPGRSGEFKDVMIDT
;
A
#
# COMPACT_ATOMS: atom_id res chain seq x y z
N MET A 1 -3.88 27.10 -18.59
CA MET A 1 -3.56 25.81 -19.27
C MET A 1 -2.57 24.96 -18.47
N THR A 2 -1.63 25.58 -17.76
CA THR A 2 -0.57 24.92 -16.96
C THR A 2 -1.08 24.11 -15.76
N ILE A 3 -2.06 24.64 -15.01
CA ILE A 3 -2.59 23.99 -13.79
C ILE A 3 -3.22 22.61 -14.08
N ARG A 4 -3.88 22.45 -15.23
CA ARG A 4 -4.51 21.18 -15.63
C ARG A 4 -3.49 20.08 -15.98
N LYS A 5 -2.28 20.47 -16.40
CA LYS A 5 -1.19 19.51 -16.64
C LYS A 5 -0.48 19.18 -15.33
N LEU A 6 -0.31 20.19 -14.48
CA LEU A 6 0.34 20.06 -13.17
C LEU A 6 -0.46 19.19 -12.18
N SER A 7 -1.78 19.10 -12.33
CA SER A 7 -2.64 18.28 -11.47
C SER A 7 -2.41 16.77 -11.60
N TRP A 8 -1.62 16.30 -12.57
CA TRP A 8 -1.16 14.90 -12.62
C TRP A 8 0.10 14.64 -11.78
N LEU A 9 0.82 15.68 -11.35
CA LEU A 9 2.04 15.51 -10.56
C LEU A 9 1.84 14.69 -9.29
N PRO A 10 0.78 14.90 -8.48
CA PRO A 10 0.56 14.08 -7.29
C PRO A 10 0.45 12.59 -7.62
N ALA A 11 -0.33 12.22 -8.65
CA ALA A 11 -0.46 10.84 -9.06
C ALA A 11 0.88 10.25 -9.55
N ALA A 12 1.64 11.00 -10.36
CA ALA A 12 2.95 10.57 -10.84
C ALA A 12 3.96 10.36 -9.69
N ILE A 13 3.96 11.25 -8.69
CA ILE A 13 4.82 11.11 -7.50
C ILE A 13 4.44 9.85 -6.72
N ILE A 14 3.15 9.61 -6.51
CA ILE A 14 2.69 8.41 -5.79
C ILE A 14 3.04 7.13 -6.56
N MET A 15 2.87 7.11 -7.88
CA MET A 15 3.30 5.97 -8.71
C MET A 15 4.80 5.67 -8.54
N ILE A 16 5.65 6.71 -8.54
CA ILE A 16 7.10 6.55 -8.30
C ILE A 16 7.36 5.98 -6.90
N ILE A 17 6.68 6.49 -5.87
CA ILE A 17 6.83 6.00 -4.50
C ILE A 17 6.46 4.51 -4.40
N ILE A 18 5.31 4.12 -4.96
CA ILE A 18 4.86 2.71 -5.01
C ILE A 18 5.93 1.85 -5.67
N PHE A 19 6.37 2.25 -6.87
CA PHE A 19 7.38 1.50 -7.61
C PHE A 19 8.69 1.31 -6.80
N LEU A 20 9.13 2.35 -6.10
CA LEU A 20 10.33 2.29 -5.25
C LEU A 20 10.14 1.37 -4.05
N PHE A 21 8.95 1.32 -3.46
CA PHE A 21 8.65 0.38 -2.38
C PHE A 21 8.56 -1.06 -2.86
N SER A 22 7.96 -1.29 -4.02
CA SER A 22 7.84 -2.62 -4.62
C SER A 22 9.17 -3.14 -5.16
N ALA A 23 10.09 -2.27 -5.56
CA ALA A 23 11.47 -2.63 -5.93
C ALA A 23 12.32 -3.13 -4.75
N LYS A 24 11.88 -2.96 -3.50
CA LYS A 24 12.64 -3.44 -2.34
C LYS A 24 12.55 -4.97 -2.21
N PRO A 25 13.69 -5.67 -2.04
CA PRO A 25 13.71 -7.10 -1.74
C PRO A 25 12.86 -7.43 -0.51
N ALA A 26 12.28 -8.63 -0.49
CA ALA A 26 11.34 -9.02 0.57
C ALA A 26 11.91 -8.90 1.98
N VAL A 27 13.20 -9.22 2.17
CA VAL A 27 13.89 -9.10 3.48
C VAL A 27 13.91 -7.64 3.98
N SER A 28 14.27 -6.69 3.11
CA SER A 28 14.31 -5.26 3.48
C SER A 28 12.92 -4.69 3.71
N SER A 29 11.93 -5.15 2.94
CA SER A 29 10.53 -4.78 3.18
C SER A 29 10.01 -5.31 4.51
N ALA A 30 10.33 -6.56 4.85
CA ALA A 30 9.92 -7.18 6.11
C ALA A 30 10.57 -6.50 7.32
N GLU A 31 11.82 -6.05 7.22
CA GLU A 31 12.47 -5.28 8.30
C GLU A 31 11.74 -3.96 8.61
N SER A 32 11.31 -3.26 7.55
CA SER A 32 10.57 -2.00 7.69
C SER A 32 9.20 -2.21 8.35
N SER A 33 8.44 -3.21 7.90
CA SER A 33 7.12 -3.51 8.46
C SER A 33 7.21 -4.13 9.86
N ARG A 34 8.21 -4.97 10.14
CA ARG A 34 8.44 -5.53 11.48
C ARG A 34 8.76 -4.46 12.50
N THR A 35 9.42 -3.36 12.10
CA THR A 35 9.65 -2.22 13.00
C THR A 35 8.32 -1.59 13.42
N ILE A 36 7.40 -1.40 12.48
CA ILE A 36 6.05 -0.89 12.75
C ILE A 36 5.24 -1.90 13.58
N ALA A 37 5.27 -3.18 13.21
CA ALA A 37 4.57 -4.25 13.93
C ALA A 37 5.03 -4.35 15.39
N ASN A 38 6.34 -4.27 15.65
CA ASN A 38 6.87 -4.22 17.02
C ASN A 38 6.41 -2.97 17.77
N ALA A 39 6.38 -1.79 17.13
CA ALA A 39 5.87 -0.58 17.78
C ALA A 39 4.38 -0.72 18.17
N VAL A 40 3.56 -1.32 17.29
CA VAL A 40 2.15 -1.62 17.57
C VAL A 40 2.01 -2.60 18.74
N LEU A 41 2.79 -3.68 18.74
CA LEU A 41 2.78 -4.66 19.83
C LEU A 41 3.21 -4.05 21.16
N ASN A 42 4.30 -3.27 21.19
CA ASN A 42 4.76 -2.63 22.41
C ASN A 42 3.70 -1.67 23.00
N ILE A 43 2.93 -1.00 22.14
CA ILE A 43 1.80 -0.17 22.59
C ILE A 43 0.71 -1.06 23.19
N ALA A 44 0.34 -2.16 22.52
CA ALA A 44 -0.69 -3.09 23.00
C ALA A 44 -0.32 -3.77 24.32
N GLU A 45 0.95 -4.15 24.48
CA GLU A 45 1.52 -4.75 25.70
C GLU A 45 1.37 -3.82 26.92
N ASN A 46 1.38 -2.49 26.74
CA ASN A 46 1.15 -1.54 27.84
C ASN A 46 -0.28 -1.58 28.41
N PHE A 47 -1.22 -2.18 27.68
CA PHE A 47 -2.63 -2.27 28.09
C PHE A 47 -3.05 -3.68 28.51
N MET A 48 -2.16 -4.68 28.40
CA MET A 48 -2.47 -6.09 28.66
C MET A 48 -1.47 -6.70 29.64
N ASP A 49 -1.88 -7.78 30.34
CA ASP A 49 -1.01 -8.45 31.32
C ASP A 49 0.12 -9.20 30.60
N PRO A 50 1.41 -8.93 30.89
CA PRO A 50 2.56 -9.57 30.23
C PRO A 50 2.54 -11.10 30.26
N ALA A 51 1.88 -11.69 31.26
CA ALA A 51 1.78 -13.14 31.43
C ALA A 51 0.94 -13.83 30.33
N GLN A 52 0.11 -13.10 29.57
CA GLN A 52 -0.78 -13.67 28.57
C GLN A 52 -0.16 -13.83 27.18
N TRP A 53 0.98 -13.18 26.89
CA TRP A 53 1.45 -12.99 25.51
C TRP A 53 2.89 -13.46 25.25
N GLN A 54 3.67 -13.79 26.28
CA GLN A 54 5.10 -14.08 26.12
C GLN A 54 5.41 -15.36 25.33
N GLU A 55 4.54 -16.38 25.37
CA GLU A 55 4.74 -17.64 24.63
C GLU A 55 4.35 -17.52 23.15
N ASP A 56 3.43 -16.62 22.80
CA ASP A 56 2.86 -16.47 21.45
C ASP A 56 3.32 -15.20 20.71
N ARG A 57 4.19 -14.38 21.33
CA ARG A 57 4.57 -13.05 20.81
C ARG A 57 5.08 -13.08 19.36
N ASP A 58 5.90 -14.07 19.01
CA ASP A 58 6.47 -14.16 17.66
C ASP A 58 5.42 -14.49 16.60
N ASN A 59 4.46 -15.37 16.91
CA ASN A 59 3.33 -15.69 16.03
C ASN A 59 2.43 -14.47 15.82
N VAL A 60 2.19 -13.70 16.87
CA VAL A 60 1.40 -12.47 16.82
C VAL A 60 2.16 -11.40 16.04
N LEU A 61 3.48 -11.28 16.22
CA LEU A 61 4.31 -10.34 15.47
C LEU A 61 4.27 -10.63 13.97
N ASP A 62 4.38 -11.89 13.55
CA ASP A 62 4.27 -12.27 12.14
C ASP A 62 2.89 -11.97 11.56
N THR A 63 1.83 -12.18 12.35
CA THR A 63 0.46 -11.83 11.96
C THR A 63 0.29 -10.32 11.80
N VAL A 64 0.76 -9.53 12.76
CA VAL A 64 0.71 -8.06 12.72
C VAL A 64 1.56 -7.52 11.58
N ASP A 65 2.76 -8.06 11.35
CA ASP A 65 3.62 -7.71 10.21
C ASP A 65 2.88 -7.93 8.88
N HIS A 66 2.24 -9.09 8.71
CA HIS A 66 1.45 -9.38 7.52
C HIS A 66 0.30 -8.38 7.34
N ILE A 67 -0.44 -8.06 8.39
CA ILE A 67 -1.54 -7.08 8.37
C ILE A 67 -1.02 -5.68 8.03
N VAL A 68 0.07 -5.24 8.66
CA VAL A 68 0.71 -3.94 8.41
C VAL A 68 1.13 -3.83 6.94
N ARG A 69 1.75 -4.88 6.39
CA ARG A 69 2.18 -4.90 4.99
C ARG A 69 1.01 -4.79 4.02
N LYS A 70 -0.05 -5.59 4.20
CA LYS A 70 -1.25 -5.55 3.34
C LYS A 70 -1.98 -4.22 3.47
N THR A 71 -2.06 -3.66 4.66
CA THR A 71 -2.72 -2.37 4.89
C THR A 71 -1.92 -1.21 4.26
N ALA A 72 -0.59 -1.25 4.35
CA ALA A 72 0.26 -0.24 3.72
C ALA A 72 0.10 -0.26 2.19
N HIS A 73 0.12 -1.45 1.58
CA HIS A 73 -0.08 -1.62 0.15
C HIS A 73 -1.47 -1.11 -0.29
N PHE A 74 -2.56 -1.56 0.35
CA PHE A 74 -3.91 -1.00 0.11
C PHE A 74 -3.96 0.53 0.21
N MET A 75 -3.33 1.12 1.24
CA MET A 75 -3.29 2.58 1.41
C MET A 75 -2.56 3.29 0.27
N GLU A 76 -1.49 2.71 -0.27
CA GLU A 76 -0.75 3.27 -1.40
C GLU A 76 -1.64 3.44 -2.64
N TYR A 77 -2.43 2.43 -2.99
CA TYR A 77 -3.34 2.47 -4.14
C TYR A 77 -4.58 3.33 -3.88
N ALA A 78 -5.06 3.40 -2.63
CA ALA A 78 -6.10 4.34 -2.22
C ALA A 78 -5.65 5.80 -2.35
N ILE A 79 -4.40 6.10 -1.99
CA ILE A 79 -3.79 7.42 -2.19
C ILE A 79 -3.62 7.71 -3.68
N LEU A 80 -3.21 6.74 -4.49
CA LEU A 80 -3.12 6.89 -5.95
C LEU A 80 -4.49 7.23 -6.56
N ALA A 81 -5.53 6.47 -6.21
CA ALA A 81 -6.89 6.72 -6.68
C ALA A 81 -7.36 8.13 -6.28
N SER A 82 -7.08 8.55 -5.04
CA SER A 82 -7.39 9.88 -4.53
C SER A 82 -6.64 10.99 -5.28
N ALA A 83 -5.38 10.75 -5.65
CA ALA A 83 -4.58 11.69 -6.43
C ALA A 83 -5.10 11.84 -7.88
N ILE A 84 -5.63 10.77 -8.47
CA ILE A 84 -6.30 10.80 -9.78
C ILE A 84 -7.65 11.53 -9.69
N GLU A 85 -8.42 11.28 -8.63
CA GLU A 85 -9.68 12.03 -8.39
C GLU A 85 -9.42 13.53 -8.20
N LEU A 86 -8.33 13.90 -7.53
CA LEU A 86 -7.92 15.31 -7.42
C LEU A 86 -7.72 15.94 -8.81
N HIS A 87 -7.14 15.22 -9.78
CA HIS A 87 -7.03 15.67 -11.16
C HIS A 87 -8.41 15.92 -11.79
N TYR A 88 -9.36 15.00 -11.63
CA TYR A 88 -10.72 15.16 -12.16
C TYR A 88 -11.45 16.32 -11.52
N TRP A 89 -11.30 16.50 -10.21
CA TRP A 89 -11.87 17.63 -9.48
C TRP A 89 -11.35 18.98 -9.99
N ILE A 90 -10.02 19.14 -10.15
CA ILE A 90 -9.38 20.36 -10.66
C ILE A 90 -9.80 20.65 -12.11
N THR A 91 -9.96 19.60 -12.93
CA THR A 91 -10.39 19.73 -14.33
C THR A 91 -11.91 19.88 -14.50
N LYS A 92 -12.65 20.01 -13.38
CA LYS A 92 -14.11 20.14 -13.30
C LYS A 92 -14.85 18.96 -13.94
N ARG A 93 -14.24 17.77 -13.96
CA ARG A 93 -14.86 16.52 -14.38
C ARG A 93 -15.50 15.86 -13.16
N LYS A 94 -16.79 15.56 -13.25
CA LYS A 94 -17.59 14.98 -12.15
C LYS A 94 -18.44 13.82 -12.64
N GLY A 95 -18.85 12.98 -11.70
CA GLY A 95 -19.74 11.84 -11.92
C GLY A 95 -19.08 10.50 -11.63
N ILE A 96 -19.89 9.50 -11.30
CA ILE A 96 -19.45 8.16 -10.88
C ILE A 96 -18.48 7.50 -11.87
N ARG A 97 -18.61 7.80 -13.16
CA ARG A 97 -17.69 7.32 -14.19
C ARG A 97 -16.22 7.68 -13.95
N PHE A 98 -15.93 8.85 -13.37
CA PHE A 98 -14.55 9.26 -13.12
C PHE A 98 -13.98 8.55 -11.90
N ILE A 99 -14.80 8.35 -10.86
CA ILE A 99 -14.47 7.52 -9.70
C ILE A 99 -14.14 6.09 -10.15
N LEU A 100 -14.99 5.50 -10.99
CA LEU A 100 -14.76 4.16 -11.55
C LEU A 100 -13.49 4.12 -12.42
N LEU A 101 -13.18 5.17 -13.18
CA LEU A 101 -11.94 5.25 -13.95
C LEU A 101 -10.70 5.38 -13.06
N SER A 102 -10.78 6.12 -11.96
CA SER A 102 -9.70 6.26 -10.98
C SER A 102 -9.40 4.91 -10.32
N ILE A 103 -10.45 4.19 -9.89
CA ILE A 103 -10.34 2.84 -9.32
C ILE A 103 -9.77 1.87 -10.34
N LEU A 104 -10.31 1.86 -11.57
CA LEU A 104 -9.80 0.99 -12.65
C LEU A 104 -8.33 1.28 -12.99
N PHE A 105 -7.91 2.55 -12.96
CA PHE A 105 -6.51 2.89 -13.18
C PHE A 105 -5.62 2.39 -12.05
N SER A 106 -6.02 2.58 -10.79
CA SER A 106 -5.30 2.03 -9.63
C SER A 106 -5.22 0.50 -9.70
N PHE A 107 -6.30 -0.18 -10.10
CA PHE A 107 -6.31 -1.64 -10.32
C PHE A 107 -5.25 -2.09 -11.33
N LEU A 108 -5.25 -1.44 -12.50
CA LEU A 108 -4.31 -1.77 -13.57
C LEU A 108 -2.88 -1.48 -13.13
N TYR A 109 -2.66 -0.41 -12.36
CA TYR A 109 -1.36 -0.09 -11.80
C TYR A 109 -0.92 -1.15 -10.77
N ALA A 110 -1.79 -1.59 -9.88
CA ALA A 110 -1.53 -2.67 -8.92
C ALA A 110 -1.15 -3.97 -9.64
N ALA A 111 -1.87 -4.32 -10.72
CA ALA A 111 -1.52 -5.48 -11.54
C ALA A 111 -0.12 -5.36 -12.16
N THR A 112 0.28 -4.16 -12.61
CA THR A 112 1.63 -3.94 -13.14
C THR A 112 2.71 -4.02 -12.07
N ASP A 113 2.39 -3.61 -10.85
CA ASP A 113 3.30 -3.65 -9.72
C ASP A 113 3.52 -5.09 -9.23
N GLU A 114 2.46 -5.89 -9.10
CA GLU A 114 2.57 -7.31 -8.76
C GLU A 114 3.36 -8.09 -9.83
N PHE A 115 3.17 -7.74 -11.11
CA PHE A 115 4.01 -8.28 -12.19
C PHE A 115 5.48 -7.87 -12.03
N HIS A 116 5.77 -6.63 -11.66
CA HIS A 116 7.13 -6.17 -11.38
C HIS A 116 7.75 -6.90 -10.18
N GLN A 117 6.98 -7.14 -9.12
CA GLN A 117 7.43 -7.85 -7.92
C GLN A 117 7.89 -9.29 -8.23
N LEU A 118 7.38 -9.95 -9.28
CA LEU A 118 7.88 -11.27 -9.72
C LEU A 118 9.37 -11.26 -10.09
N PHE A 119 9.92 -10.10 -10.44
CA PHE A 119 11.34 -9.94 -10.77
C PHE A 119 12.18 -9.50 -9.56
N VAL A 120 11.55 -9.27 -8.40
CA VAL A 120 12.22 -8.82 -7.18
C VAL A 120 12.54 -10.01 -6.27
N PRO A 121 13.78 -10.18 -5.80
CA PRO A 121 14.16 -11.32 -4.98
C PRO A 121 13.31 -11.48 -3.70
N GLY A 122 12.76 -12.69 -3.53
CA GLY A 122 12.00 -13.09 -2.34
C GLY A 122 10.54 -12.59 -2.30
N ARG A 123 10.07 -11.89 -3.34
CA ARG A 123 8.67 -11.50 -3.47
C ARG A 123 7.89 -12.57 -4.25
N SER A 124 6.70 -12.92 -3.76
CA SER A 124 5.69 -13.65 -4.53
C SER A 124 4.69 -12.62 -5.04
N GLY A 125 4.60 -12.45 -6.37
CA GLY A 125 3.51 -11.66 -6.95
C GLY A 125 2.21 -12.41 -6.70
N GLU A 126 1.34 -11.88 -5.85
CA GLU A 126 0.09 -12.53 -5.46
C GLU A 126 -1.07 -11.84 -6.19
N PHE A 127 -1.68 -12.52 -7.16
CA PHE A 127 -2.85 -11.98 -7.86
C PHE A 127 -4.03 -11.65 -6.91
N LYS A 128 -4.05 -12.29 -5.73
CA LYS A 128 -5.01 -12.01 -4.66
C LYS A 128 -4.82 -10.59 -4.09
N ASP A 129 -3.60 -10.05 -4.13
CA ASP A 129 -3.27 -8.71 -3.65
C ASP A 129 -3.86 -7.66 -4.58
N VAL A 130 -3.74 -7.85 -5.89
CA VAL A 130 -4.41 -6.98 -6.90
C VAL A 130 -5.91 -6.82 -6.64
N MET A 131 -6.59 -7.88 -6.18
CA MET A 131 -8.03 -7.85 -5.87
C MET A 131 -8.38 -7.24 -4.51
N ILE A 132 -7.47 -7.27 -3.54
CA ILE A 132 -7.67 -6.72 -2.20
C ILE A 132 -7.24 -5.25 -2.14
N ASP A 133 -6.20 -4.89 -2.89
CA ASP A 133 -5.56 -3.57 -2.89
C ASP A 133 -6.28 -2.52 -3.77
N THR A 134 -7.32 -2.95 -4.49
CA THR A 134 -8.17 -2.10 -5.36
C THR A 134 -9.58 -1.95 -4.82
#